data_AF-A0A915MRA9-F1
#
_entry.id   AF-A0A915MRA9-F1
#
_cell.length_a   1.000
_cell.length_b   1.000
_cell.length_c   1.000
_cell.angle_alpha   90.00
_cell.angle_beta   90.00
_cell.angle_gamma   90.00
#
_symmetry.space_group_name_H-M   'P 1'
#
loop_
_entity.id
_entity.type
_entity.pdbx_description
1 polymer ?
#
loop_
_entity_poly.entity_id
_entity_poly.type
_entity_poly.pdbx_seq_one_letter_code
_entity_poly.pdbx_strand_id
1 'polypeptide(L)'
;MLEGIVLSNLDGKELRDLDIPQYLTRQLSETVRLDLCLQTLLRDYPRTSLLLEIGPPGILPQLLKETEDDLEINLNKKINVINTMERERRFTGEIKKEPPQLLKAIAQIWQNGYSVNFNLLFNSYNEDWDNKMPGYAFDYLELNPSKEEMLVPFNLITTKNKGNEKITVDGENKIIKEKQENLNVKLKGGGLTKKELTEIVVKVFNFWIFEMGDR
;
A
#
# COMPACT_ATOMS: atom_id res chain seq x y z
N MET A 1 -15.43 -7.76 8.50
CA MET A 1 -16.15 -6.47 8.55
C MET A 1 -15.10 -5.41 8.26
N LEU A 2 -15.25 -4.61 7.20
CA LEU A 2 -14.36 -3.45 7.01
C LEU A 2 -14.83 -2.38 8.00
N GLU A 3 -14.10 -2.22 9.10
CA GLU A 3 -14.32 -1.11 10.04
C GLU A 3 -13.85 0.16 9.35
N GLY A 4 -14.81 0.90 8.78
CA GLY A 4 -14.57 2.25 8.29
C GLY A 4 -14.76 3.24 9.42
N ILE A 5 -13.90 4.26 9.48
CA ILE A 5 -14.10 5.43 10.32
C ILE A 5 -14.89 6.47 9.54
N VAL A 6 -15.68 7.27 10.24
CA VAL A 6 -16.34 8.45 9.66
C VAL A 6 -15.83 9.69 10.39
N LEU A 7 -15.22 10.61 9.66
CA LEU A 7 -14.82 11.90 10.20
C LEU A 7 -15.93 12.93 9.96
N SER A 8 -16.32 13.63 11.01
CA SER A 8 -17.33 14.67 10.98
C SER A 8 -16.79 15.93 10.33
N ASN A 9 -17.48 16.42 9.31
CA ASN A 9 -17.15 17.68 8.66
C ASN A 9 -17.49 18.90 9.53
N LEU A 10 -17.94 18.75 10.78
CA LEU A 10 -18.15 19.88 11.70
C LEU A 10 -16.89 20.20 12.51
N ASP A 11 -16.18 19.17 12.93
CA ASP A 11 -15.09 19.27 13.91
C ASP A 11 -13.87 18.38 13.59
N GLY A 12 -13.90 17.64 12.48
CA GLY A 12 -12.83 16.74 12.05
C GLY A 12 -12.70 15.46 12.86
N LYS A 13 -13.57 15.23 13.85
CA LYS A 13 -13.45 14.09 14.77
C LYS A 13 -14.14 12.85 14.25
N GLU A 14 -13.68 11.70 14.72
CA GLU A 14 -14.33 10.41 14.50
C GLU A 14 -15.74 10.39 15.11
N LEU A 15 -16.74 10.10 14.30
CA LEU A 15 -18.11 9.86 14.75
C LEU A 15 -18.22 8.44 15.32
N ARG A 16 -18.35 8.35 16.64
CA ARG A 16 -18.49 7.08 17.36
C ARG A 16 -19.94 6.72 17.65
N ASP A 17 -20.74 7.73 18.02
CA ASP A 17 -22.16 7.61 18.28
C ASP A 17 -22.91 8.62 17.41
N LEU A 18 -23.67 8.14 16.42
CA LEU A 18 -24.46 9.01 15.54
C LEU A 18 -25.86 9.22 16.14
N ASP A 19 -26.04 10.33 16.87
CA ASP A 19 -27.38 10.90 17.03
C ASP A 19 -27.76 11.61 15.72
N ILE A 20 -28.25 10.80 14.76
CA ILE A 20 -28.44 11.19 13.36
C ILE A 20 -29.22 12.52 13.21
N PRO A 21 -30.38 12.75 13.88
CA PRO A 21 -31.18 13.95 13.65
C PRO A 21 -30.48 15.24 14.09
N GLN A 22 -29.84 15.21 15.26
CA GLN A 22 -29.12 16.35 15.83
C GLN A 22 -27.89 16.65 14.99
N TYR A 23 -27.15 15.62 14.58
CA TYR A 23 -26.00 15.78 13.71
C TYR A 23 -26.39 16.38 12.35
N LEU A 24 -27.45 15.89 11.70
CA LEU A 24 -27.93 16.44 10.43
C LEU A 24 -28.37 17.90 10.55
N THR A 25 -29.05 18.25 11.65
CA THR A 25 -29.46 19.64 11.91
C THR A 25 -28.23 20.54 11.99
N ARG A 26 -27.23 20.13 12.77
CA ARG A 26 -25.97 20.87 12.91
C ARG A 26 -25.19 20.92 11.60
N GLN A 27 -25.14 19.83 10.85
CA GLN A 27 -24.47 19.75 9.54
C GLN A 27 -25.06 20.74 8.53
N LEU A 28 -26.36 21.00 8.60
CA LEU A 28 -27.03 21.96 7.71
C LEU A 28 -26.89 23.42 8.19
N SER A 29 -26.65 23.65 9.48
CA SER A 29 -26.60 25.00 10.06
C SER A 29 -25.19 25.54 10.34
N GLU A 30 -24.23 24.66 10.58
CA GLU A 30 -22.85 25.00 10.95
C GLU A 30 -21.91 24.98 9.74
N THR A 31 -20.76 25.64 9.86
CA THR A 31 -19.75 25.67 8.80
C THR A 31 -19.15 24.28 8.55
N VAL A 32 -19.04 23.89 7.27
CA VAL A 32 -18.35 22.67 6.86
C VAL A 32 -16.83 22.88 6.95
N ARG A 33 -16.17 22.04 7.73
CA ARG A 33 -14.74 22.03 8.08
C ARG A 33 -14.04 20.78 7.58
N LEU A 34 -14.02 20.61 6.26
CA LEU A 34 -13.33 19.48 5.60
C LEU A 34 -11.81 19.53 5.83
N ASP A 35 -11.26 20.73 6.05
CA ASP A 35 -9.87 20.96 6.44
C ASP A 35 -9.52 20.19 7.72
N LEU A 36 -10.38 20.25 8.74
CA LEU A 36 -10.16 19.54 10.00
C LEU A 36 -10.19 18.01 9.83
N CYS A 37 -11.01 17.50 8.91
CA CYS A 37 -11.01 16.08 8.56
C CYS A 37 -9.68 15.66 7.93
N LEU A 38 -9.15 16.46 7.00
CA LEU A 38 -7.85 16.20 6.37
C LEU A 38 -6.71 16.31 7.38
N GLN A 39 -6.71 17.31 8.27
CA GLN A 39 -5.71 17.42 9.33
C GLN A 39 -5.71 16.17 10.23
N THR A 40 -6.90 15.71 10.63
CA THR A 40 -7.06 14.48 11.42
C THR A 40 -6.58 13.26 10.64
N LEU A 41 -6.90 13.16 9.35
CA LEU A 41 -6.46 12.07 8.48
C LEU A 41 -4.93 12.02 8.36
N LEU A 42 -4.29 13.17 8.13
CA LEU A 42 -2.83 13.26 7.98
C LEU A 42 -2.10 12.97 9.29
N ARG A 43 -2.64 13.43 10.43
CA ARG A 43 -2.04 13.23 11.76
C ARG A 43 -2.23 11.80 12.27
N ASP A 44 -3.46 11.29 12.24
CA ASP A 44 -3.82 10.05 12.94
C ASP A 44 -3.73 8.83 12.03
N TYR A 45 -3.74 9.03 10.70
CA TYR A 45 -3.68 7.96 9.70
C TYR A 45 -2.53 8.16 8.70
N PRO A 46 -1.26 8.15 9.17
CA PRO A 46 -0.08 8.45 8.35
C PRO A 46 0.17 7.44 7.22
N ARG A 47 -0.49 6.27 7.26
CA ARG A 47 -0.41 5.26 6.20
C ARG A 47 -1.31 5.56 5.00
N THR A 48 -2.17 6.57 5.07
CA THR A 48 -3.01 6.99 3.94
C THR A 48 -2.12 7.34 2.75
N SER A 49 -2.40 6.77 1.58
CA SER A 49 -1.68 7.02 0.30
C SER A 49 -2.61 7.52 -0.79
N LEU A 50 -3.90 7.34 -0.59
CA LEU A 50 -4.90 7.46 -1.63
C LEU A 50 -6.14 8.12 -1.04
N LEU A 51 -6.63 9.15 -1.72
CA LEU A 51 -7.94 9.74 -1.49
C LEU A 51 -8.79 9.54 -2.72
N LEU A 52 -10.05 9.21 -2.51
CA LEU A 52 -11.04 9.08 -3.58
C LEU A 52 -12.08 10.19 -3.44
N GLU A 53 -12.12 11.10 -4.39
CA GLU A 53 -13.16 12.14 -4.48
C GLU A 53 -14.39 11.54 -5.17
N ILE A 54 -15.43 11.27 -4.38
CA ILE A 54 -16.71 10.77 -4.86
C ILE A 54 -17.61 11.98 -5.16
N GLY A 55 -17.71 12.35 -6.43
CA GLY A 55 -18.50 13.49 -6.87
C GLY A 55 -17.77 14.36 -7.89
N PRO A 56 -18.28 15.58 -8.15
CA PRO A 56 -17.60 16.55 -9.00
C PRO A 56 -16.18 16.84 -8.50
N PRO A 57 -15.16 16.78 -9.37
CA PRO A 57 -13.77 16.88 -8.94
C PRO A 57 -13.35 18.31 -8.61
N GLY A 58 -12.38 18.43 -7.70
CA GLY A 58 -11.56 19.64 -7.55
C GLY A 58 -11.42 20.16 -6.12
N ILE A 59 -12.21 19.65 -5.16
CA ILE A 59 -12.16 20.14 -3.79
C ILE A 59 -10.99 19.48 -3.05
N LEU A 60 -10.91 18.14 -3.08
CA LEU A 60 -9.91 17.40 -2.31
C LEU A 60 -8.46 17.72 -2.71
N PRO A 61 -8.08 17.78 -4.00
CA PRO A 61 -6.68 18.07 -4.36
C PRO A 61 -6.20 19.45 -3.89
N GLN A 62 -7.08 20.46 -3.97
CA GLN A 62 -6.75 21.82 -3.55
C GLN A 62 -6.66 21.90 -2.04
N LEU A 63 -7.67 21.39 -1.33
CA LEU A 63 -7.73 21.46 0.13
C LEU A 63 -6.63 20.63 0.80
N LEU A 64 -6.29 19.48 0.21
CA LEU A 64 -5.16 18.67 0.68
C LEU A 64 -3.86 19.47 0.62
N LYS A 65 -3.60 20.16 -0.49
CA LYS A 65 -2.40 20.98 -0.63
C LYS A 65 -2.37 22.12 0.39
N GLU A 66 -3.48 22.84 0.55
CA GLU A 66 -3.61 23.92 1.55
C GLU A 66 -3.35 23.37 2.97
N THR A 67 -3.87 22.18 3.28
CA THR A 67 -3.68 21.54 4.58
C THR A 67 -2.24 21.06 4.81
N GLU A 68 -1.59 20.52 3.78
CA GLU A 68 -0.17 20.11 3.84
C GLU A 68 0.74 21.32 4.09
N ASP A 69 0.46 22.44 3.40
CA ASP A 69 1.18 23.71 3.57
C ASP A 69 0.97 24.28 5.00
N ASP A 70 -0.27 24.29 5.51
CA ASP A 70 -0.62 24.82 6.84
C ASP A 70 0.00 24.03 8.01
N LEU A 71 0.13 22.72 7.86
CA LEU A 71 0.69 21.86 8.91
C LEU A 71 2.22 21.75 8.84
N GLU A 72 2.88 22.41 7.87
CA GLU A 72 4.30 22.25 7.55
C GLU A 72 4.72 20.77 7.38
N ILE A 73 3.77 19.90 7.02
CA ILE A 73 4.03 18.48 6.87
C ILE A 73 4.62 18.29 5.48
N ASN A 74 5.95 18.25 5.41
CA ASN A 74 6.63 17.63 4.28
C ASN A 74 6.44 16.12 4.38
N LEU A 75 5.31 15.62 3.87
CA LEU A 75 5.14 14.19 3.69
C LEU A 75 6.22 13.73 2.70
N ASN A 76 7.15 12.89 3.15
CA ASN A 76 8.03 12.13 2.25
C ASN A 76 7.24 11.20 1.31
N LYS A 77 5.91 11.15 1.47
CA LYS A 77 4.97 10.31 0.76
C LYS A 77 3.91 11.19 0.11
N LYS A 78 3.84 11.15 -1.22
CA LYS A 78 2.77 11.80 -1.97
C LYS A 78 1.44 11.07 -1.76
N ILE A 79 0.40 11.77 -1.34
CA ILE A 79 -0.97 11.26 -1.34
C ILE A 79 -1.57 11.48 -2.73
N ASN A 80 -2.07 10.41 -3.36
CA ASN A 80 -2.69 10.48 -4.66
C ASN A 80 -4.21 10.69 -4.51
N VAL A 81 -4.74 11.72 -5.16
CA VAL A 81 -6.18 11.95 -5.22
C VAL A 81 -6.73 11.42 -6.55
N ILE A 82 -7.72 10.54 -6.48
CA ILE A 82 -8.42 9.95 -7.62
C ILE A 82 -9.84 10.51 -7.67
N ASN A 83 -10.29 10.91 -8.86
CA ASN A 83 -11.61 11.49 -9.06
C ASN A 83 -12.54 10.49 -9.74
N THR A 84 -13.76 10.31 -9.23
CA THR A 84 -14.75 9.40 -9.82
C THR A 84 -15.53 10.02 -10.97
N MET A 85 -15.58 11.36 -11.06
CA MET A 85 -16.29 12.09 -12.11
C MET A 85 -15.35 13.01 -12.88
N GLU A 86 -15.67 13.22 -14.16
CA GLU A 86 -14.94 14.19 -14.98
C GLU A 86 -15.40 15.60 -14.63
N ARG A 87 -14.47 16.55 -14.69
CA ARG A 87 -14.83 17.96 -14.60
C ARG A 87 -15.67 18.28 -15.83
N GLU A 88 -16.88 18.81 -15.64
CA GLU A 88 -17.74 19.26 -16.74
C GLU A 88 -16.94 20.21 -17.64
N ARG A 89 -16.60 19.74 -18.84
CA ARG A 89 -16.05 20.60 -19.88
C ARG A 89 -17.25 21.30 -20.50
N ARG A 90 -17.45 22.58 -20.13
CA ARG A 90 -18.46 23.42 -20.77
C ARG A 90 -18.24 23.37 -22.28
N PHE A 91 -19.21 22.83 -23.00
CA PHE A 91 -19.42 22.98 -24.44
C PHE A 91 -18.16 22.94 -25.33
N THR A 92 -17.55 21.76 -25.46
CA THR A 92 -16.78 21.44 -26.68
C THR A 92 -17.44 20.19 -27.26
N GLY A 93 -18.09 20.33 -28.41
CA GLY A 93 -18.99 19.32 -29.02
C GLY A 93 -18.29 18.06 -29.53
N GLU A 94 -17.10 17.74 -29.02
CA GLU A 94 -16.37 16.53 -29.35
C GLU A 94 -16.70 15.45 -28.33
N ILE A 95 -17.53 14.49 -28.76
CA ILE A 95 -17.73 13.24 -28.02
C ILE A 95 -16.41 12.46 -28.11
N LYS A 96 -15.57 12.58 -27.09
CA LYS A 96 -14.38 11.74 -26.99
C LYS A 96 -14.80 10.31 -26.64
N LYS A 97 -14.27 9.35 -27.40
CA LYS A 97 -14.40 7.90 -27.16
C LYS A 97 -13.44 7.46 -26.04
N GLU A 98 -13.50 8.14 -24.89
CA GLU A 98 -12.71 7.79 -23.71
C GLU A 98 -13.51 6.81 -22.83
N PRO A 99 -12.84 5.90 -22.10
CA PRO A 99 -13.53 5.06 -21.12
C PRO A 99 -14.18 5.96 -20.05
N PRO A 100 -15.32 5.52 -19.45
CA PRO A 100 -15.97 6.28 -18.40
C PRO A 100 -14.99 6.64 -17.27
N GLN A 101 -15.09 7.84 -16.72
CA GLN A 101 -14.18 8.30 -15.66
C GLN A 101 -14.14 7.35 -14.46
N LEU A 102 -15.27 6.73 -14.12
CA LEU A 102 -15.32 5.74 -13.06
C LEU A 102 -14.41 4.53 -13.34
N LEU A 103 -14.35 4.06 -14.59
CA LEU A 103 -13.46 2.97 -14.98
C LEU A 103 -11.98 3.39 -14.92
N LYS A 104 -11.68 4.64 -15.31
CA LYS A 104 -10.34 5.22 -15.12
C LYS A 104 -9.95 5.28 -13.64
N ALA A 105 -10.87 5.70 -12.77
CA ALA A 105 -10.66 5.75 -11.33
C ALA A 105 -10.36 4.36 -10.74
N ILE A 106 -11.13 3.35 -11.14
CA ILE A 106 -10.89 1.95 -10.73
C ILE A 106 -9.51 1.46 -11.19
N ALA A 107 -9.14 1.74 -12.45
CA ALA A 107 -7.82 1.40 -12.97
C ALA A 107 -6.69 2.09 -12.18
N GLN A 108 -6.88 3.36 -11.81
CA GLN A 108 -5.93 4.10 -10.99
C GLN A 108 -5.83 3.53 -9.57
N ILE A 109 -6.95 3.14 -8.95
CA ILE A 109 -6.95 2.46 -7.63
C ILE A 109 -6.09 1.19 -7.72
N TRP A 110 -6.31 0.36 -8.74
CA TRP A 110 -5.54 -0.87 -8.96
C TRP A 110 -4.05 -0.59 -9.22
N GLN A 111 -3.72 0.40 -10.06
CA GLN A 111 -2.33 0.81 -10.33
C GLN A 111 -1.59 1.33 -9.08
N ASN A 112 -2.33 1.85 -8.09
CA ASN A 112 -1.78 2.25 -6.79
C ASN A 112 -1.59 1.06 -5.83
N GLY A 113 -1.77 -0.18 -6.29
CA GLY A 113 -1.52 -1.40 -5.51
C GLY A 113 -2.71 -1.86 -4.66
N TYR A 114 -3.89 -1.25 -4.81
CA TYR A 114 -5.08 -1.67 -4.10
C TYR A 114 -5.76 -2.84 -4.84
N SER A 115 -6.24 -3.83 -4.06
CA SER A 115 -7.00 -4.94 -4.63
C SER A 115 -8.36 -4.46 -5.13
N VAL A 116 -8.69 -4.83 -6.37
CA VAL A 116 -9.99 -4.53 -7.00
C VAL A 116 -10.65 -5.85 -7.35
N ASN A 117 -11.91 -5.99 -6.95
CA ASN A 117 -12.71 -7.15 -7.32
C ASN A 117 -13.26 -6.97 -8.75
N PHE A 118 -12.46 -7.35 -9.75
CA PHE A 118 -12.84 -7.26 -11.16
C PHE A 118 -14.02 -8.16 -11.54
N ASN A 119 -14.30 -9.23 -10.78
CA ASN A 119 -15.45 -10.10 -11.04
C ASN A 119 -16.79 -9.37 -10.84
N LEU A 120 -16.84 -8.35 -9.97
CA LEU A 120 -18.04 -7.51 -9.81
C LEU A 120 -18.27 -6.56 -10.99
N LEU A 121 -17.19 -6.16 -11.66
CA LEU A 121 -17.24 -5.20 -12.77
C LEU A 121 -17.46 -5.89 -14.12
N PHE A 122 -16.85 -7.04 -14.29
CA PHE A 122 -16.84 -7.82 -15.53
C PHE A 122 -17.49 -9.19 -15.27
N ASN A 123 -18.77 -9.19 -14.89
CA ASN A 123 -19.53 -10.41 -14.62
C ASN A 123 -20.10 -11.03 -15.92
N SER A 124 -19.31 -11.10 -16.99
CA SER A 124 -19.73 -11.75 -18.23
C SER A 124 -19.40 -13.25 -18.14
N TYR A 125 -20.43 -14.08 -18.12
CA TYR A 125 -20.32 -15.54 -18.12
C TYR A 125 -19.73 -16.14 -19.42
N ASN A 126 -19.45 -15.32 -20.44
CA ASN A 126 -19.46 -15.79 -21.83
C ASN A 126 -18.33 -15.28 -22.73
N GLU A 127 -17.21 -14.82 -22.18
CA GLU A 127 -16.11 -14.34 -23.02
C GLU A 127 -14.83 -15.15 -22.77
N ASP A 128 -14.40 -15.88 -23.80
CA ASP A 128 -13.06 -16.47 -24.00
C ASP A 128 -11.97 -15.39 -24.11
N TRP A 129 -12.07 -14.30 -23.33
CA TRP A 129 -11.13 -13.19 -23.38
C TRP A 129 -9.72 -13.66 -22.98
N ASP A 130 -9.62 -14.58 -22.02
CA ASP A 130 -8.37 -15.13 -21.52
C ASP A 130 -7.62 -15.93 -22.60
N ASN A 131 -8.36 -16.67 -23.44
CA ASN A 131 -7.81 -17.50 -24.52
C ASN A 131 -7.19 -16.70 -25.68
N LYS A 132 -7.38 -15.37 -25.72
CA LYS A 132 -6.85 -14.48 -26.77
C LYS A 132 -5.78 -13.52 -26.27
N MET A 133 -5.47 -13.52 -24.97
CA MET A 133 -4.43 -12.65 -24.42
C MET A 133 -3.04 -13.20 -24.74
N PRO A 134 -2.07 -12.34 -25.08
CA PRO A 134 -0.69 -12.78 -25.19
C PRO A 134 -0.22 -13.31 -23.84
N GLY A 135 0.68 -14.31 -23.87
CA GLY A 135 1.37 -14.76 -22.67
C GLY A 135 2.14 -13.60 -22.02
N TYR A 136 2.38 -13.72 -20.71
CA TYR A 136 3.15 -12.72 -19.97
C TYR A 136 4.53 -12.54 -20.61
N ALA A 137 4.88 -11.30 -20.93
CA ALA A 137 6.18 -10.95 -21.47
C ALA A 137 7.21 -10.94 -20.33
N PHE A 138 7.82 -12.10 -20.07
CA PHE A 138 8.89 -12.19 -19.09
C PHE A 138 10.12 -11.39 -19.55
N ASP A 139 10.68 -10.61 -18.64
CA ASP A 139 12.02 -10.05 -18.80
C ASP A 139 13.04 -11.16 -18.59
N TYR A 140 13.47 -11.79 -19.69
CA TYR A 140 14.45 -12.86 -19.65
C TYR A 140 15.83 -12.29 -19.30
N LEU A 141 16.32 -12.62 -18.11
CA LEU A 141 17.70 -12.36 -17.71
C LEU A 141 18.57 -13.53 -18.16
N GLU A 142 19.48 -13.28 -19.10
CA GLU A 142 20.52 -14.25 -19.45
C GLU A 142 21.53 -14.35 -18.30
N LEU A 143 21.33 -15.37 -17.45
CA LEU A 143 22.33 -15.75 -16.46
C LEU A 143 23.46 -16.48 -17.21
N ASN A 144 24.57 -15.79 -17.47
CA ASN A 144 25.78 -16.37 -18.05
C ASN A 144 26.66 -16.96 -16.92
N PRO A 145 26.67 -18.29 -16.70
CA PRO A 145 27.47 -18.91 -15.65
C PRO A 145 28.98 -18.89 -15.94
N SER A 146 29.40 -18.50 -17.15
CA SER A 146 30.81 -18.46 -17.60
C SER A 146 31.55 -17.18 -17.24
N LYS A 147 30.87 -16.17 -16.68
CA LYS A 147 31.50 -15.04 -15.99
C LYS A 147 31.17 -15.14 -14.51
N GLU A 148 31.82 -16.07 -13.82
CA GLU A 148 32.05 -15.94 -12.38
C GLU A 148 33.01 -14.76 -12.13
N GLU A 149 32.60 -13.54 -12.48
CA GLU A 149 32.95 -12.43 -11.60
C GLU A 149 32.04 -12.62 -10.40
N MET A 150 32.64 -13.15 -9.33
CA MET A 150 32.04 -13.36 -8.01
C MET A 150 30.81 -12.47 -7.80
N LEU A 151 29.62 -13.03 -8.03
CA LEU A 151 28.41 -12.48 -7.46
C LEU A 151 28.62 -12.59 -5.96
N VAL A 152 28.94 -11.45 -5.36
CA VAL A 152 29.12 -11.31 -3.92
C VAL A 152 27.94 -12.04 -3.28
N PRO A 153 28.17 -13.06 -2.44
CA PRO A 153 27.07 -13.77 -1.82
C PRO A 153 26.19 -12.73 -1.14
N PHE A 154 24.86 -12.88 -1.28
CA PHE A 154 23.84 -12.05 -0.63
C PHE A 154 23.97 -12.01 0.91
N ASN A 155 24.97 -12.69 1.48
CA ASN A 155 25.43 -12.59 2.84
C ASN A 155 26.77 -11.84 2.92
N LEU A 156 26.73 -10.54 2.70
CA LEU A 156 27.73 -9.60 3.22
C LEU A 156 27.08 -8.29 3.68
N ILE A 157 25.92 -8.38 4.32
CA ILE A 157 25.71 -7.56 5.53
C ILE A 157 26.57 -8.22 6.60
N THR A 158 27.88 -7.98 6.56
CA THR A 158 28.62 -7.96 7.81
C THR A 158 27.99 -6.82 8.59
N THR A 159 27.17 -7.14 9.59
CA THR A 159 27.13 -6.31 10.77
C THR A 159 28.58 -6.13 11.17
N LYS A 160 29.16 -4.98 10.85
CA LYS A 160 30.35 -4.55 11.57
C LYS A 160 29.93 -4.63 13.02
N ASN A 161 30.51 -5.58 13.75
CA ASN A 161 30.82 -5.40 15.15
C ASN A 161 31.57 -4.06 15.27
N LYS A 162 30.82 -2.95 15.31
CA LYS A 162 31.22 -1.85 16.17
C LYS A 162 30.97 -2.39 17.56
N GLY A 163 32.08 -2.73 18.21
CA GLY A 163 32.07 -3.28 19.54
C GLY A 163 31.22 -2.43 20.47
N ASN A 164 30.65 -3.11 21.46
CA ASN A 164 30.27 -2.61 22.78
C ASN A 164 30.63 -1.13 23.03
N GLU A 165 29.77 -0.21 22.59
CA GLU A 165 29.60 1.03 23.33
C GLU A 165 28.46 0.80 24.31
N LYS A 166 28.86 0.67 25.58
CA LYS A 166 27.96 0.84 26.71
C LYS A 166 27.33 2.23 26.60
N ILE A 167 26.06 2.27 26.23
CA ILE A 167 25.22 3.40 26.59
C ILE A 167 24.47 2.95 27.84
N THR A 168 24.99 3.37 28.99
CA THR A 168 24.25 3.38 30.25
C THR A 168 23.23 4.51 30.18
N VAL A 169 21.94 4.14 30.17
CA VAL A 169 20.86 4.98 30.70
C VAL A 169 19.98 4.04 31.52
N ASP A 170 20.02 4.28 32.83
CA ASP A 170 19.14 3.87 33.92
C ASP A 170 18.57 2.43 33.93
N GLY A 171 18.88 1.75 35.04
CA GLY A 171 18.80 0.31 35.16
C GLY A 171 17.40 -0.26 35.05
N GLU A 172 17.29 -1.32 34.24
CA GLU A 172 16.57 -2.55 34.55
C GLU A 172 16.95 -3.62 33.52
N ASN A 173 17.67 -4.66 33.95
CA ASN A 173 18.03 -5.80 33.11
C ASN A 173 16.83 -6.72 32.93
N LYS A 174 16.18 -6.70 31.75
CA LYS A 174 15.33 -7.82 31.30
C LYS A 174 15.90 -8.42 30.02
N ILE A 175 16.50 -9.61 30.16
CA ILE A 175 16.95 -10.46 29.05
C ILE A 175 15.73 -11.26 28.57
N ILE A 176 15.22 -10.94 27.39
CA ILE A 176 14.35 -11.86 26.64
C ILE A 176 15.26 -12.69 25.74
N LYS A 177 15.44 -13.98 26.07
CA LYS A 177 16.10 -14.94 25.18
C LYS A 177 15.09 -15.36 24.11
N GLU A 178 15.13 -14.75 22.94
CA GLU A 178 14.52 -15.35 21.76
C GLU A 178 15.38 -16.53 21.29
N LYS A 179 14.71 -17.67 21.17
CA LYS A 179 15.28 -18.98 20.86
C LYS A 179 15.41 -19.09 19.35
N GLN A 180 16.46 -18.51 18.77
CA GLN A 180 16.82 -18.79 17.38
C GLN A 180 17.38 -20.22 17.30
N GLU A 181 16.56 -21.14 16.78
CA GLU A 181 17.04 -22.44 16.34
C GLU A 181 17.99 -22.24 15.15
N ASN A 182 19.29 -22.22 15.47
CA ASN A 182 20.36 -22.16 14.48
C ASN A 182 20.31 -23.42 13.61
N LEU A 183 19.83 -23.28 12.38
CA LEU A 183 20.05 -24.23 11.29
C LEU A 183 21.55 -24.20 10.90
N ASN A 184 22.36 -24.89 11.70
CA ASN A 184 23.78 -25.11 11.42
C ASN A 184 23.93 -26.13 10.28
N VAL A 185 23.80 -25.68 9.03
CA VAL A 185 24.25 -26.46 7.87
C VAL A 185 25.73 -26.15 7.66
N LYS A 186 26.58 -27.02 8.22
CA LYS A 186 28.03 -26.93 8.12
C LYS A 186 28.46 -27.41 6.73
N LEU A 187 28.50 -26.50 5.74
CA LEU A 187 28.96 -26.82 4.39
C LEU A 187 30.49 -26.99 4.40
N LYS A 188 30.96 -28.24 4.41
CA LYS A 188 32.36 -28.58 4.14
C LYS A 188 32.61 -28.48 2.63
N GLY A 189 33.17 -27.35 2.18
CA GLY A 189 34.09 -27.25 1.04
C GLY A 189 33.75 -27.95 -0.28
N GLY A 190 32.47 -28.20 -0.57
CA GLY A 190 31.98 -28.79 -1.81
C GLY A 190 30.58 -28.24 -2.05
N GLY A 191 30.32 -27.79 -3.27
CA GLY A 191 29.08 -27.11 -3.64
C GLY A 191 27.84 -27.93 -3.30
N LEU A 192 26.74 -27.23 -3.01
CA LEU A 192 25.44 -27.82 -2.73
C LEU A 192 24.98 -28.66 -3.93
N THR A 193 24.63 -29.92 -3.66
CA THR A 193 24.06 -30.81 -4.66
C THR A 193 22.66 -30.34 -5.04
N LYS A 194 22.19 -30.69 -6.25
CA LYS A 194 20.85 -30.33 -6.75
C LYS A 194 19.72 -30.73 -5.77
N LYS A 195 19.94 -31.78 -4.97
CA LYS A 195 19.00 -32.28 -3.96
C LYS A 195 18.95 -31.38 -2.72
N GLU A 196 20.07 -30.84 -2.27
CA GLU A 196 20.13 -29.92 -1.13
C GLU A 196 19.56 -28.54 -1.50
N LEU A 197 19.78 -28.08 -2.74
CA LEU A 197 19.14 -26.87 -3.28
C LEU A 197 17.61 -27.01 -3.34
N THR A 198 17.10 -28.17 -3.78
CA THR A 198 15.65 -28.40 -3.80
C THR A 198 15.06 -28.46 -2.39
N GLU A 199 15.75 -29.07 -1.41
CA GLU A 199 15.30 -29.04 -0.02
C GLU A 199 15.28 -27.63 0.59
N ILE A 200 16.27 -26.79 0.28
CA ILE A 200 16.31 -25.40 0.75
C ILE A 200 15.17 -24.59 0.11
N VAL A 201 14.97 -24.71 -1.20
CA VAL A 201 13.86 -24.02 -1.89
C VAL A 201 12.52 -24.46 -1.32
N VAL A 202 12.29 -25.76 -1.12
CA VAL A 202 11.04 -26.26 -0.52
C VAL A 202 10.85 -25.74 0.91
N LYS A 203 11.91 -25.68 1.72
CA LYS A 203 11.82 -25.14 3.10
C LYS A 203 11.53 -23.64 3.12
N VAL A 204 12.19 -22.85 2.27
CA VAL A 204 11.96 -21.39 2.17
C VAL A 204 10.58 -21.10 1.61
N PHE A 205 10.13 -21.84 0.60
CA PHE A 205 8.82 -21.66 -0.01
C PHE A 205 7.68 -22.04 0.96
N ASN A 206 7.83 -23.14 1.71
CA ASN A 206 6.84 -23.52 2.73
C ASN A 206 6.81 -22.56 3.92
N PHE A 207 7.96 -21.95 4.30
CA PHE A 207 8.01 -20.93 5.33
C PHE A 207 7.21 -19.67 4.90
N TRP A 208 7.33 -19.25 3.64
CA TRP A 208 6.58 -18.13 3.08
C TRP A 208 5.07 -18.39 2.96
N ILE A 209 4.67 -19.63 2.63
CA ILE A 209 3.25 -20.01 2.57
C ILE A 209 2.60 -19.99 3.96
N PHE A 210 3.34 -20.33 5.02
CA PHE A 210 2.81 -20.27 6.40
C PHE A 210 2.69 -18.86 6.97
N GLU A 211 3.58 -17.91 6.62
CA GLU A 211 3.44 -16.51 7.07
C GLU A 211 2.33 -15.72 6.34
N MET A 212 1.88 -16.17 5.17
CA MET A 212 0.75 -15.55 4.46
C MET A 212 -0.62 -16.16 4.84
N GLY A 213 -0.65 -17.20 5.67
CA GLY A 213 -1.89 -17.90 6.06
C GLY A 213 -2.63 -17.32 7.26
N ASP A 214 -2.02 -16.43 8.04
CA ASP A 214 -2.59 -15.86 9.28
C ASP A 214 -2.74 -14.33 9.20
N ARG A 215 -3.36 -13.80 8.13
CA ARG A 215 -3.90 -12.43 8.10
C ARG A 215 -5.28 -12.35 7.45
#